data_AF-A0A2V7ZQV3-F1
#
_entry.id   AF-A0A2V7ZQV3-F1
#
_cell.length_a   1.000
_cell.length_b   1.000
_cell.length_c   1.000
_cell.angle_alpha   90.00
_cell.angle_beta   90.00
_cell.angle_gamma   90.00
#
_symmetry.space_group_name_H-M   'P 1'
#
loop_
_entity.id
_entity.type
_entity.pdbx_description
1 polymer ?
#
loop_
_entity_poly.entity_id
_entity_poly.type
_entity_poly.pdbx_seq_one_letter_code
_entity_poly.pdbx_strand_id
1 'polypeptide(L)'
;MGRLAGFELEPATLRVRRIIFSPDGDLGPQAMTRALGAIGSVHDDGEIDLQDQPPMPLPPVPDVALLSHATRVRRADHEIGRVVGVEVSAADRALTSVFGRRHRWSKRFALGRDEIDVSTAGEVRTRSRHDTRAPSA
;
A
#
# COMPACT_ATOMS: atom_id res chain seq x y z
N MET A 1 -18.09 -12.12 -1.77
CA MET A 1 -16.79 -11.58 -2.24
C MET A 1 -16.72 -10.10 -1.92
N GLY A 2 -15.58 -9.61 -1.43
CA GLY A 2 -15.35 -8.21 -1.06
C GLY A 2 -14.38 -7.54 -2.03
N ARG A 3 -14.32 -6.20 -2.01
CA ARG A 3 -13.39 -5.38 -2.77
C ARG A 3 -12.13 -5.11 -1.94
N LEU A 4 -10.99 -4.97 -2.61
CA LEU A 4 -9.75 -4.54 -1.97
C LEU A 4 -9.93 -3.13 -1.39
N ALA A 5 -9.71 -2.99 -0.09
CA ALA A 5 -9.86 -1.74 0.66
C ALA A 5 -8.52 -1.14 1.09
N GLY A 6 -7.48 -1.97 1.22
CA GLY A 6 -6.15 -1.47 1.59
C GLY A 6 -5.11 -2.53 1.90
N PHE A 7 -3.98 -2.07 2.40
CA PHE A 7 -2.80 -2.87 2.70
C PHE A 7 -2.19 -2.45 4.04
N GLU A 8 -1.72 -3.42 4.81
CA GLU A 8 -0.79 -3.20 5.91
C GLU A 8 0.64 -3.44 5.43
N LEU A 9 1.50 -2.45 5.61
CA LEU A 9 2.92 -2.49 5.24
C LEU A 9 3.82 -2.46 6.47
N GLU A 10 4.98 -3.10 6.37
CA GLU A 10 6.12 -2.82 7.24
C GLU A 10 6.83 -1.55 6.76
N PRO A 11 6.87 -0.44 7.53
CA PRO A 11 7.39 0.84 7.05
C PRO A 11 8.86 0.79 6.61
N ALA A 12 9.69 0.02 7.31
CA ALA A 12 11.13 -0.06 7.05
C ALA A 12 11.47 -0.78 5.74
N THR A 13 10.70 -1.79 5.37
CA THR A 13 10.97 -2.65 4.21
C THR A 13 9.97 -2.43 3.07
N LEU A 14 8.89 -1.69 3.32
CA LEU A 14 7.73 -1.53 2.46
C LEU A 14 7.15 -2.89 2.00
N ARG A 15 7.26 -3.92 2.85
CA ARG A 15 6.69 -5.24 2.56
C ARG A 15 5.23 -5.28 2.98
N VAL A 16 4.39 -5.79 2.09
CA VAL A 16 2.97 -6.03 2.37
C VAL A 16 2.83 -7.23 3.30
N ARG A 17 2.21 -7.01 4.45
CA ARG A 17 1.90 -8.04 5.45
C ARG A 17 0.51 -8.61 5.21
N ARG A 18 -0.44 -7.70 5.09
CA ARG A 18 -1.87 -8.02 4.98
C ARG A 18 -2.52 -7.18 3.89
N ILE A 19 -3.51 -7.79 3.29
CA ILE A 19 -4.51 -7.15 2.45
C ILE A 19 -5.79 -7.00 3.26
N ILE A 20 -6.50 -5.93 3.00
CA ILE A 20 -7.74 -5.58 3.69
C ILE A 20 -8.83 -5.54 2.63
N PHE A 21 -9.94 -6.22 2.90
CA PHE A 21 -11.10 -6.26 2.03
C PHE A 21 -12.35 -5.75 2.74
N SER A 22 -13.26 -5.13 2.01
CA SER A 22 -14.57 -4.74 2.52
C SER A 22 -15.61 -4.82 1.39
N PRO A 23 -16.92 -4.81 1.69
CA PRO A 23 -17.95 -4.86 0.64
C PRO A 23 -17.87 -3.69 -0.36
N ASP A 24 -17.51 -2.50 0.10
CA ASP A 24 -17.46 -1.25 -0.67
C ASP A 24 -16.05 -0.89 -1.18
N GLY A 25 -15.01 -1.52 -0.66
CA GLY A 25 -13.62 -1.17 -0.96
C GLY A 25 -13.09 0.00 -0.14
N ASP A 26 -13.82 0.41 0.89
CA ASP A 26 -13.37 1.38 1.87
C ASP A 26 -13.01 0.72 3.20
N LEU A 27 -12.14 1.37 3.96
CA LEU A 27 -11.81 0.94 5.32
C LEU A 27 -13.00 1.25 6.22
N GLY A 28 -13.68 0.21 6.71
CA GLY A 28 -14.87 0.35 7.54
C GLY A 28 -15.05 -0.80 8.53
N PRO A 29 -16.15 -0.80 9.29
CA PRO A 29 -16.41 -1.79 10.35
C PRO A 29 -16.46 -3.24 9.87
N GLN A 30 -16.75 -3.44 8.59
CA GLN A 30 -16.85 -4.75 7.94
C GLN A 30 -15.55 -5.15 7.24
N ALA A 31 -14.45 -4.40 7.45
CA ALA A 31 -13.17 -4.71 6.85
C ALA A 31 -12.59 -6.01 7.43
N MET A 32 -12.20 -6.92 6.54
CA MET A 32 -11.56 -8.18 6.88
C MET A 32 -10.10 -8.13 6.43
N THR A 33 -9.19 -8.68 7.23
CA THR A 33 -7.77 -8.75 6.87
C THR A 33 -7.35 -10.17 6.54
N ARG A 34 -6.44 -10.32 5.57
CA ARG A 34 -5.82 -11.59 5.18
C ARG A 34 -4.33 -11.39 4.97
N ALA A 35 -3.52 -12.41 5.27
CA ALA A 35 -2.11 -12.38 4.91
C ALA A 35 -1.97 -12.36 3.38
N LEU A 36 -0.99 -11.64 2.84
CA LEU A 36 -0.82 -11.57 1.38
C LEU A 36 -0.58 -12.95 0.73
N GLY A 37 0.02 -13.89 1.48
CA GLY A 37 0.19 -15.28 1.04
C GLY A 37 -1.12 -16.05 0.83
N ALA A 38 -2.25 -15.53 1.28
CA ALA A 38 -3.56 -16.12 1.01
C ALA A 38 -4.10 -15.75 -0.39
N ILE A 39 -3.44 -14.87 -1.16
CA ILE A 39 -3.85 -14.61 -2.55
C ILE A 39 -3.46 -15.82 -3.42
N GLY A 40 -4.45 -16.43 -4.05
CA GLY A 40 -4.24 -17.49 -5.05
C GLY A 40 -4.02 -16.93 -6.45
N SER A 41 -4.84 -15.97 -6.86
CA SER A 41 -4.78 -15.32 -8.17
C SER A 41 -5.34 -13.90 -8.11
N VAL A 42 -4.89 -13.06 -9.05
CA VAL A 42 -5.46 -11.75 -9.34
C VAL A 42 -5.88 -11.75 -10.80
N HIS A 43 -7.15 -11.47 -11.06
CA HIS A 43 -7.72 -11.41 -12.40
C HIS A 43 -7.48 -10.04 -13.05
N ASP A 44 -7.59 -9.97 -14.38
CA ASP A 44 -7.37 -8.74 -15.15
C ASP A 44 -8.37 -7.62 -14.82
N ASP A 45 -9.55 -7.98 -14.30
CA ASP A 45 -10.58 -7.06 -13.82
C ASP A 45 -10.36 -6.58 -12.39
N GLY A 46 -9.30 -7.07 -11.72
CA GLY A 46 -8.94 -6.73 -10.36
C GLY A 46 -9.64 -7.58 -9.29
N GLU A 47 -10.35 -8.64 -9.68
CA GLU A 47 -10.85 -9.64 -8.73
C GLU A 47 -9.67 -10.43 -8.12
N ILE A 48 -9.76 -10.73 -6.82
CA ILE A 48 -8.71 -11.43 -6.08
C ILE A 48 -9.31 -12.70 -5.49
N ASP A 49 -8.78 -13.85 -5.93
CA ASP A 49 -9.12 -15.13 -5.34
C ASP A 49 -8.23 -15.43 -4.16
N LEU A 50 -8.84 -15.90 -3.07
CA LEU A 50 -8.14 -16.31 -1.87
C LEU A 50 -8.02 -17.83 -1.81
N GLN A 51 -6.84 -18.32 -1.46
CA GLN A 51 -6.64 -19.73 -1.12
C GLN A 51 -7.22 -20.02 0.26
N ASP A 52 -7.87 -21.17 0.41
CA ASP A 52 -8.27 -21.74 1.70
C ASP A 52 -7.03 -22.28 2.43
N GLN A 53 -6.16 -21.38 2.87
CA GLN A 53 -5.03 -21.72 3.72
C GLN A 53 -5.30 -21.22 5.15
N PRO A 54 -5.10 -22.05 6.19
CA PRO A 54 -5.22 -21.58 7.56
C PRO A 54 -4.25 -20.41 7.76
N PRO A 55 -4.71 -19.26 8.29
CA PRO A 55 -3.86 -18.11 8.43
C PRO A 55 -2.74 -18.44 9.41
N MET A 56 -1.52 -18.61 8.92
CA MET A 56 -0.36 -18.61 9.80
C MET A 56 -0.31 -17.24 10.50
N PRO A 57 -0.21 -17.21 11.84
CA PRO A 57 -0.03 -15.96 12.56
C PRO A 57 1.23 -15.27 12.04
N LEU A 58 1.09 -14.06 11.51
CA LEU A 58 2.24 -13.24 11.19
C LEU A 58 2.89 -12.80 12.51
N PRO A 59 4.24 -12.74 12.59
CA PRO A 59 4.92 -12.29 13.80
C PRO A 59 4.47 -10.87 14.18
N PRO A 60 4.40 -10.49 15.47
CA PRO A 60 4.10 -9.11 15.84
C PRO A 60 5.20 -8.18 15.29
N VAL A 61 4.79 -7.04 14.72
CA VAL A 61 5.70 -5.97 14.27
C VAL A 61 5.24 -4.69 14.97
N PRO A 62 6.16 -3.90 15.55
CA PRO A 62 5.80 -2.73 16.36
C PRO A 62 5.06 -1.66 15.56
N ASP A 63 5.43 -1.45 14.29
CA ASP A 63 4.85 -0.43 13.43
C ASP A 63 4.30 -1.03 12.14
N VAL A 64 3.11 -0.58 11.76
CA VAL A 64 2.50 -0.86 10.45
C VAL A 64 2.00 0.42 9.82
N ALA A 65 2.24 0.58 8.52
CA ALA A 65 1.65 1.64 7.72
C ALA A 65 0.42 1.12 6.98
N LEU A 66 -0.67 1.89 7.02
CA LEU A 66 -1.91 1.57 6.34
C LEU A 66 -2.03 2.36 5.04
N LEU A 67 -2.14 1.65 3.91
CA LEU A 67 -2.43 2.23 2.61
C LEU A 67 -3.86 1.89 2.17
N SER A 68 -4.62 2.89 1.72
CA SER A 68 -5.96 2.74 1.14
C SER A 68 -6.26 3.89 0.18
N HIS A 69 -7.45 3.88 -0.43
CA HIS A 69 -7.92 5.00 -1.24
C HIS A 69 -8.04 6.33 -0.47
N ALA A 70 -8.12 6.26 0.87
CA ALA A 70 -8.11 7.45 1.73
C ALA A 70 -6.70 8.02 1.94
N THR A 71 -5.63 7.26 1.65
CA THR A 71 -4.25 7.70 1.85
C THR A 71 -3.89 8.85 0.91
N ARG A 72 -3.42 9.96 1.49
CA ARG A 72 -3.01 11.15 0.75
C ARG A 72 -1.60 10.95 0.20
N VAL A 73 -1.37 11.41 -1.02
CA VAL A 73 -0.03 11.47 -1.60
C VAL A 73 0.45 12.91 -1.56
N ARG A 74 1.59 13.14 -0.92
CA ARG A 74 2.16 14.47 -0.72
C ARG A 74 3.55 14.59 -1.32
N ARG A 75 3.81 15.73 -1.96
CA ARG A 75 5.15 16.14 -2.41
C ARG A 75 5.51 17.42 -1.67
N ALA A 76 6.58 17.36 -0.87
CA ALA A 76 6.83 18.36 0.16
C ALA A 76 5.56 18.60 1.00
N ASP A 77 5.10 19.85 1.12
CA ASP A 77 3.91 20.21 1.88
C ASP A 77 2.63 20.34 1.05
N HIS A 78 2.63 19.80 -0.17
CA HIS A 78 1.48 19.86 -1.07
C HIS A 78 0.87 18.47 -1.29
N GLU A 79 -0.44 18.36 -1.09
CA GLU A 79 -1.19 17.18 -1.54
C GLU A 79 -1.30 17.19 -3.06
N ILE A 80 -0.80 16.11 -3.68
CA ILE A 80 -0.84 15.93 -5.14
C ILE A 80 -1.91 14.92 -5.59
N GLY A 81 -2.49 14.18 -4.65
CA GLY A 81 -3.63 13.31 -4.89
C GLY A 81 -3.82 12.26 -3.81
N ARG A 82 -4.52 11.18 -4.16
CA ARG A 82 -4.76 10.03 -3.29
C ARG A 82 -4.31 8.75 -3.95
N VAL A 83 -4.00 7.75 -3.14
CA VAL A 83 -3.63 6.41 -3.62
C VAL A 83 -4.81 5.78 -4.37
N VAL A 84 -4.52 5.19 -5.52
CA VAL A 84 -5.51 4.48 -6.35
C VAL A 84 -5.09 3.06 -6.70
N GLY A 85 -3.90 2.65 -6.27
CA GLY A 85 -3.38 1.31 -6.49
C GLY A 85 -1.92 1.23 -6.06
N VAL A 86 -1.43 0.00 -6.00
CA VAL A 86 -0.02 -0.31 -5.71
C VAL A 86 0.45 -1.38 -6.66
N GLU A 87 1.75 -1.44 -6.86
CA GLU A 87 2.42 -2.56 -7.51
C GLU A 87 3.28 -3.25 -6.47
N VAL A 88 3.23 -4.57 -6.45
CA VAL A 88 3.89 -5.41 -5.44
C VAL A 88 4.66 -6.50 -6.14
N SER A 89 5.91 -6.68 -5.74
CA SER A 89 6.75 -7.78 -6.18
C SER A 89 6.17 -9.12 -5.70
N ALA A 90 5.95 -10.04 -6.63
CA ALA A 90 5.49 -11.39 -6.31
C ALA A 90 6.54 -12.21 -5.53
N ALA A 91 7.83 -11.88 -5.68
CA ALA A 91 8.92 -12.65 -5.09
C ALA A 91 9.04 -12.44 -3.57
N ASP A 92 8.92 -11.18 -3.12
CA ASP A 92 9.23 -10.79 -1.75
C ASP A 92 8.17 -9.87 -1.11
N ARG A 93 7.05 -9.67 -1.81
CA ARG A 93 5.90 -8.87 -1.34
C ARG A 93 6.25 -7.41 -1.09
N ALA A 94 7.38 -6.96 -1.60
CA ALA A 94 7.83 -5.60 -1.48
C ALA A 94 7.03 -4.73 -2.44
N LEU A 95 6.56 -3.58 -1.94
CA LEU A 95 5.94 -2.58 -2.78
C LEU A 95 6.99 -1.99 -3.73
N THR A 96 6.71 -2.00 -5.03
CA THR A 96 7.58 -1.46 -6.09
C THR A 96 7.10 -0.10 -6.56
N SER A 97 5.79 0.13 -6.56
CA SER A 97 5.18 1.39 -6.99
C SER A 97 3.92 1.73 -6.19
N VAL A 98 3.67 3.02 -5.94
CA VAL A 98 2.37 3.54 -5.52
C VAL A 98 1.80 4.37 -6.65
N PHE A 99 0.55 4.08 -7.05
CA PHE A 99 -0.18 4.87 -8.03
C PHE A 99 -1.09 5.87 -7.32
N GLY A 100 -1.02 7.12 -7.76
CA GLY A 100 -1.87 8.19 -7.25
C GLY A 100 -2.69 8.87 -8.34
N ARG A 101 -3.75 9.54 -7.92
CA ARG A 101 -4.58 10.38 -8.79
C ARG A 101 -5.16 11.55 -7.98
N ARG A 102 -5.21 12.76 -8.56
CA ARG A 102 -5.73 13.95 -7.88
C ARG A 102 -7.26 13.97 -7.79
N HIS A 103 -7.93 13.69 -8.89
CA HIS A 103 -9.40 13.56 -8.98
C HIS A 103 -9.75 12.46 -10.00
N ARG A 104 -10.99 11.98 -10.03
CA ARG A 104 -11.38 10.80 -10.86
C ARG A 104 -10.98 10.88 -12.34
N TRP A 105 -10.95 12.09 -12.89
CA TRP A 105 -10.61 12.37 -14.29
C TRP A 105 -9.13 12.71 -14.57
N SER A 106 -8.29 12.88 -13.55
CA SER A 106 -6.86 13.16 -13.78
C SER A 106 -6.16 11.91 -14.35
N LYS A 107 -5.07 12.12 -15.09
CA LYS A 107 -4.11 11.05 -15.35
C LYS A 107 -3.58 10.48 -14.02
N ARG A 108 -3.34 9.17 -13.97
CA ARG A 108 -2.61 8.56 -12.86
C ARG A 108 -1.15 9.01 -12.92
N PHE A 109 -0.53 9.11 -11.76
CA PHE A 109 0.91 9.22 -11.62
C PHE A 109 1.41 8.04 -10.80
N ALA A 110 2.70 7.73 -10.91
CA ALA A 110 3.36 6.66 -10.16
C ALA A 110 4.50 7.24 -9.33
N LEU A 111 4.70 6.70 -8.15
CA LEU A 111 5.89 6.86 -7.33
C LEU A 111 6.62 5.53 -7.30
N GLY A 112 7.89 5.52 -7.67
CA GLY A 112 8.73 4.33 -7.54
C GLY A 112 9.12 4.08 -6.09
N ARG A 113 9.54 2.84 -5.78
CA ARG A 113 9.93 2.40 -4.44
C ARG A 113 10.80 3.39 -3.66
N ASP A 114 11.83 3.95 -4.30
CA ASP A 114 12.79 4.84 -3.64
C ASP A 114 12.21 6.23 -3.31
N GLU A 115 11.07 6.58 -3.92
CA GLU A 115 10.35 7.83 -3.66
C GLU A 115 9.36 7.68 -2.51
N ILE A 116 9.10 6.46 -2.01
CA ILE A 116 7.99 6.19 -1.10
C ILE A 116 8.44 6.33 0.35
N ASP A 117 7.81 7.27 1.05
CA ASP A 117 7.88 7.39 2.49
C ASP A 117 6.48 7.26 3.11
N VAL A 118 6.33 6.28 4.00
CA VAL A 118 5.09 5.98 4.73
C VAL A 118 5.25 6.20 6.24
N SER A 119 6.28 6.95 6.65
CA SER A 119 6.54 7.30 8.06
C SER A 119 5.41 8.10 8.71
N THR A 120 4.58 8.77 7.91
CA THR A 120 3.45 9.57 8.40
C THR A 120 2.15 8.81 8.15
N ALA A 121 1.39 8.56 9.22
CA ALA A 121 0.13 7.84 9.14
C ALA A 121 -0.85 8.52 8.17
N GLY A 122 -1.43 7.73 7.25
CA GLY A 122 -2.39 8.22 6.26
C GLY A 122 -1.77 9.04 5.12
N GLU A 123 -0.44 9.08 5.01
CA GLU A 123 0.28 9.77 3.94
C GLU A 123 1.31 8.88 3.25
N VAL A 124 1.43 9.04 1.93
CA VAL A 124 2.61 8.65 1.15
C VAL A 124 3.32 9.94 0.76
N ARG A 125 4.47 10.20 1.37
CA ARG A 125 5.30 11.37 1.05
C ARG A 125 6.32 10.97 0.01
N THR A 126 6.56 11.85 -0.97
CA THR A 126 7.70 11.67 -1.88
C THR A 126 8.97 12.04 -1.14
N ARG A 127 9.93 11.10 -1.01
CA ARG A 127 11.26 11.43 -0.50
C ARG A 127 11.88 12.52 -1.37
N SER A 128 12.31 13.60 -0.75
CA SER A 128 13.10 14.60 -1.47
C SER A 128 14.43 13.95 -1.82
N ARG A 129 14.89 14.08 -3.08
CA ARG A 129 16.22 13.60 -3.53
C ARG A 129 17.39 14.13 -2.68
N HIS A 130 17.13 15.10 -1.80
CA HIS A 130 18.07 15.73 -0.88
C HIS A 130 18.34 14.96 0.44
N ASP A 131 17.56 13.93 0.78
CA ASP A 131 17.78 13.17 2.02
C ASP A 131 18.92 12.12 1.91
N THR A 132 19.56 11.99 0.75
CA THR A 132 20.73 11.12 0.56
C THR A 132 22.06 11.83 0.86
N ARG A 133 22.12 12.69 1.88
CA ARG A 133 23.41 13.18 2.37
C ARG A 133 23.94 12.17 3.39
N ALA A 134 24.77 11.25 2.90
CA ALA A 134 25.60 10.40 3.77
C ALA A 134 26.35 11.28 4.78
N PRO A 135 26.49 10.85 6.05
CA PRO A 135 27.34 11.56 7.00
C PRO A 135 28.75 11.57 6.43
N SER A 136 29.26 12.76 6.14
CA SER A 136 30.67 12.93 5.80
C SER A 136 31.47 12.63 7.07
N ALA A 137 32.39 11.68 6.95
CA ALA A 137 33.36 11.32 7.99
C ALA A 137 34.30 12.48 8.31
#